data_AF-A0A816E420-F1
#
_entry.id   AF-A0A816E420-F1
#
_cell.length_a   1.000
_cell.length_b   1.000
_cell.length_c   1.000
_cell.angle_alpha   90.00
_cell.angle_beta   90.00
_cell.angle_gamma   90.00
#
_symmetry.space_group_name_H-M   'P 1'
#
loop_
_entity.id
_entity.type
_entity.pdbx_description
1 polymer ?
#
loop_
_entity_poly.entity_id
_entity_poly.type
_entity_poly.pdbx_seq_one_letter_code
_entity_poly.pdbx_strand_id
1 'polypeptide(L)'
;MNPSGLIPNASYANDGRRQQTFTTRSNSNFIRHYGNRDSRERSSSHHRHFHGKRNSTTFDTTSESPPIKRPRLPPVSYPTLTKLLDKSPEKILTEMLDPNFQLNKFLNDKRMQERYDWISSMTTLLEKITHCIESRERITMILEQLPDTAYLEGVYNEIRKIDPNTNQFNFKLIELFLKISNTFLAMIPHSADGFTKIFDRIELQFTKNKFESREFEDAKEILDQVLERVKDTEKLYTTNKITTTQNYIGQPPNHYRELHIVPDLTELLSEQRPYLRKNIVDGIYENAEQYLDIHFRLLREDFIGPLRDGIRQHLSKVKSKNYNVRIYENVQSLGSRLTPQNGLVYDLRLDAKLASRIRWANSQRLIYGNLLLLTFDNFQSCVFATIKALEDFDHSERNQINLDKIDASCRLTMIETMTYFEAYRPVLNALQMIPSSERFPLASFLLKLSNVMTPPDYIKPTTTYDFTPLLIDPNYRINYKQSHQVEKKYKTVPVLEKDQWPTCEQLHLNPKQYEALILALTNKVALIQGPPGTGKTYLGVRITEMLLHNRSVWRRSGEQPTPILMICHTNHALDQFLELIVNRLNIQNGLN
;
A
#
# COMPACT_ATOMS: atom_id res chain seq x y z
N MET A 1 14.18 -1.13 53.38
CA MET A 1 15.22 -0.64 54.31
C MET A 1 16.58 -0.97 53.71
N ASN A 2 17.55 -0.06 53.78
CA ASN A 2 18.91 -0.25 53.24
C ASN A 2 19.70 -1.31 54.08
N PRO A 3 20.73 -1.94 53.51
CA PRO A 3 22.08 -1.35 53.61
C PRO A 3 22.94 -1.36 52.33
N SER A 4 23.58 -0.20 52.13
CA SER A 4 24.89 0.09 51.49
C SER A 4 25.88 -1.04 51.16
N GLY A 5 26.61 -0.86 50.03
CA GLY A 5 27.89 -1.52 49.75
C GLY A 5 28.72 -0.79 48.66
N LEU A 6 29.87 -0.22 49.03
CA LEU A 6 30.83 0.45 48.14
C LEU A 6 31.79 -0.55 47.47
N ILE A 7 32.03 -0.45 46.16
CA ILE A 7 33.16 -1.08 45.43
C ILE A 7 33.66 -0.09 44.33
N PRO A 8 34.98 -0.03 43.99
CA PRO A 8 35.62 1.21 43.53
C PRO A 8 36.00 1.28 42.04
N ASN A 9 36.62 2.41 41.66
CA ASN A 9 37.23 2.69 40.36
C ASN A 9 38.20 1.60 39.87
N ALA A 10 38.12 1.27 38.57
CA ALA A 10 39.20 0.66 37.82
C ALA A 10 39.34 1.36 36.46
N SER A 11 40.57 1.77 36.14
CA SER A 11 40.95 2.47 34.92
C SER A 11 40.91 1.56 33.69
N TYR A 12 40.25 1.99 32.61
CA TYR A 12 40.38 1.33 31.32
C TYR A 12 41.67 1.76 30.62
N ALA A 13 42.56 0.79 30.38
CA ALA A 13 43.73 0.97 29.54
C ALA A 13 43.35 1.05 28.06
N ASN A 14 44.10 1.84 27.30
CA ASN A 14 44.12 1.73 25.84
C ASN A 14 44.68 0.36 25.43
N ASP A 15 44.00 -0.35 24.53
CA ASP A 15 44.68 -1.34 23.69
C ASP A 15 44.04 -1.45 22.29
N GLY A 16 44.81 -1.97 21.34
CA GLY A 16 44.72 -1.63 19.92
C GLY A 16 43.47 -2.13 19.18
N ARG A 17 42.71 -1.20 18.57
CA ARG A 17 41.83 -1.52 17.44
C ARG A 17 42.68 -1.91 16.22
N ARG A 18 42.84 -3.22 15.98
CA ARG A 18 43.23 -3.73 14.66
C ARG A 18 42.14 -3.37 13.65
N GLN A 19 42.48 -2.55 12.66
CA GLN A 19 41.65 -2.33 11.49
C GLN A 19 41.58 -3.63 10.68
N GLN A 20 40.40 -4.24 10.58
CA GLN A 20 40.11 -5.20 9.50
C GLN A 20 39.46 -4.45 8.35
N THR A 21 40.20 -4.34 7.25
CA THR A 21 39.76 -3.74 6.01
C THR A 21 38.72 -4.63 5.33
N PHE A 22 37.44 -4.26 5.40
CA PHE A 22 36.44 -4.81 4.49
C PHE A 22 36.59 -4.15 3.11
N THR A 23 37.18 -4.89 2.18
CA THR A 23 37.26 -4.49 0.77
C THR A 23 35.88 -4.57 0.11
N THR A 24 35.25 -3.42 -0.10
CA THR A 24 34.09 -3.31 -0.97
C THR A 24 34.51 -3.57 -2.43
N ARG A 25 34.15 -4.74 -2.98
CA ARG A 25 34.32 -5.02 -4.40
C ARG A 25 33.33 -4.17 -5.22
N SER A 26 33.84 -3.09 -5.78
CA SER A 26 33.15 -2.29 -6.80
C SER A 26 32.98 -3.08 -8.10
N ASN A 27 31.75 -3.52 -8.42
CA ASN A 27 31.41 -3.97 -9.76
C ASN A 27 31.07 -2.77 -10.66
N SER A 28 32.09 -1.98 -10.97
CA SER A 28 32.06 -1.03 -12.07
C SER A 28 32.35 -1.77 -13.38
N ASN A 29 31.35 -1.95 -14.23
CA ASN A 29 31.49 -2.05 -15.70
C ASN A 29 30.13 -2.29 -16.37
N PHE A 30 29.58 -1.29 -17.06
CA PHE A 30 29.12 -1.40 -18.46
C PHE A 30 28.70 -0.02 -18.99
N ILE A 31 29.70 0.82 -19.27
CA ILE A 31 29.52 1.91 -20.23
C ILE A 31 29.61 1.29 -21.62
N ARG A 32 28.61 1.49 -22.49
CA ARG A 32 28.77 1.26 -23.93
C ARG A 32 28.32 2.48 -24.73
N HIS A 33 29.27 3.01 -25.49
CA HIS A 33 29.09 4.10 -26.42
C HIS A 33 28.07 3.76 -27.51
N TYR A 34 27.24 4.74 -27.86
CA TYR A 34 26.68 4.85 -29.21
C TYR A 34 27.45 5.92 -29.97
N GLY A 35 28.43 5.48 -30.78
CA GLY A 35 29.13 6.33 -31.72
C GLY A 35 28.56 6.15 -33.12
N ASN A 36 28.33 7.27 -33.82
CA ASN A 36 28.02 7.28 -35.25
C ASN A 36 29.05 6.50 -36.07
N ARG A 37 28.59 5.80 -37.12
CA ARG A 37 29.31 5.73 -38.40
C ARG A 37 28.41 5.29 -39.56
N ASP A 38 28.52 6.05 -40.64
CA ASP A 38 27.84 5.81 -41.91
C ASP A 38 28.35 4.57 -42.65
N SER A 39 27.44 3.91 -43.35
CA SER A 39 27.71 3.41 -44.70
C SER A 39 26.38 3.08 -45.42
N ARG A 40 26.12 3.82 -46.51
CA ARG A 40 26.01 3.33 -47.91
C ARG A 40 25.23 2.01 -48.14
N GLU A 41 24.35 1.87 -49.14
CA GLU A 41 24.17 2.67 -50.36
C GLU A 41 22.83 2.30 -51.07
N ARG A 42 22.39 3.16 -52.01
CA ARG A 42 21.63 2.85 -53.25
C ARG A 42 20.25 2.14 -53.10
N SER A 43 19.14 2.85 -53.34
CA SER A 43 18.48 3.04 -54.65
C SER A 43 17.60 1.83 -55.07
N SER A 44 16.45 1.95 -55.73
CA SER A 44 15.96 3.04 -56.58
C SER A 44 14.43 3.01 -56.80
N SER A 45 13.86 4.20 -57.06
CA SER A 45 12.89 4.48 -58.14
C SER A 45 11.49 3.81 -58.16
N HIS A 46 10.42 4.60 -58.06
CA HIS A 46 9.64 5.18 -59.17
C HIS A 46 8.51 6.06 -58.55
N HIS A 47 8.39 7.36 -58.85
CA HIS A 47 7.59 7.93 -59.97
C HIS A 47 6.07 7.59 -59.87
N ARG A 48 5.11 8.52 -59.93
CA ARG A 48 5.10 9.90 -60.47
C ARG A 48 3.92 10.76 -59.93
N HIS A 49 4.17 12.07 -59.86
CA HIS A 49 3.31 13.22 -60.23
C HIS A 49 1.90 13.51 -59.63
N PHE A 50 1.77 14.80 -59.20
CA PHE A 50 0.77 15.85 -59.53
C PHE A 50 -0.74 15.50 -59.49
N HIS A 51 -1.63 16.35 -58.96
CA HIS A 51 -1.71 17.81 -59.09
C HIS A 51 -2.14 18.52 -57.79
N GLY A 52 -1.83 19.82 -57.66
CA GLY A 52 -2.37 20.69 -56.60
C GLY A 52 -3.41 21.69 -57.10
N LYS A 53 -3.91 22.55 -56.19
CA LYS A 53 -4.59 23.83 -56.50
C LYS A 53 -4.29 24.90 -55.45
N ARG A 54 -3.97 26.11 -55.93
CA ARG A 54 -4.03 27.41 -55.21
C ARG A 54 -5.51 27.85 -55.08
N ASN A 55 -5.93 28.92 -54.40
CA ASN A 55 -5.26 29.97 -53.59
C ASN A 55 -5.67 29.76 -52.09
N SER A 56 -5.78 30.70 -51.14
CA SER A 56 -5.63 32.17 -51.06
C SER A 56 -5.23 32.61 -49.62
N THR A 57 -4.97 33.91 -49.44
CA THR A 57 -4.51 34.56 -48.20
C THR A 57 -5.61 35.22 -47.37
N THR A 58 -5.49 35.15 -46.04
CA THR A 58 -5.74 36.28 -45.11
C THR A 58 -4.90 36.06 -43.85
N PHE A 59 -4.33 37.13 -43.31
CA PHE A 59 -3.62 37.11 -42.02
C PHE A 59 -4.62 37.22 -40.87
N ASP A 60 -4.43 36.45 -39.81
CA ASP A 60 -4.60 36.98 -38.47
C ASP A 60 -3.69 36.26 -37.45
N THR A 61 -3.63 36.83 -36.25
CA THR A 61 -2.56 36.69 -35.25
C THR A 61 -2.75 35.52 -34.27
N THR A 62 -1.74 35.32 -33.41
CA THR A 62 -1.54 34.25 -32.39
C THR A 62 -0.82 32.98 -32.87
N SER A 63 0.44 32.82 -32.44
CA SER A 63 1.24 31.61 -32.63
C SER A 63 1.66 31.02 -31.27
N GLU A 64 0.70 30.43 -30.55
CA GLU A 64 1.05 29.41 -29.57
C GLU A 64 1.54 28.15 -30.32
N SER A 65 2.67 27.60 -29.86
CA SER A 65 3.19 26.35 -30.42
C SER A 65 2.24 25.19 -30.03
N PRO A 66 1.80 24.33 -30.97
CA PRO A 66 0.89 23.26 -30.62
C PRO A 66 1.55 22.28 -29.64
N PRO A 67 0.84 21.80 -28.60
CA PRO A 67 1.43 20.90 -27.63
C PRO A 67 1.84 19.59 -28.30
N ILE A 68 3.02 19.09 -27.91
CA ILE A 68 3.59 17.82 -28.38
C ILE A 68 2.52 16.72 -28.23
N LYS A 69 2.04 16.18 -29.35
CA LYS A 69 1.06 15.09 -29.35
C LYS A 69 1.68 13.87 -28.67
N ARG A 70 1.27 13.61 -27.42
CA ARG A 70 1.47 12.32 -26.77
C ARG A 70 0.95 11.22 -27.71
N PRO A 71 1.68 10.11 -27.92
CA PRO A 71 1.24 9.06 -28.82
C PRO A 71 -0.08 8.47 -28.31
N ARG A 72 -1.18 8.75 -29.01
CA ARG A 72 -2.46 8.08 -28.77
C ARG A 72 -2.30 6.64 -29.27
N LEU A 73 -2.15 5.70 -28.34
CA LEU A 73 -2.43 4.29 -28.63
C LEU A 73 -3.85 4.18 -29.22
N PRO A 74 -4.09 3.27 -30.18
CA PRO A 74 -5.38 3.16 -30.85
C PRO A 74 -6.50 2.85 -29.83
N PRO A 75 -7.74 3.31 -30.09
CA PRO A 75 -8.87 2.96 -29.23
C PRO A 75 -9.00 1.43 -29.14
N VAL A 76 -9.29 0.92 -27.94
CA VAL A 76 -9.15 -0.51 -27.64
C VAL A 76 -9.95 -1.34 -28.65
N SER A 77 -9.26 -2.33 -29.20
CA SER A 77 -9.71 -3.10 -30.35
C SER A 77 -9.56 -4.59 -30.08
N TYR A 78 -10.42 -5.42 -30.67
CA TYR A 78 -10.43 -6.87 -30.49
C TYR A 78 -9.05 -7.55 -30.68
N PRO A 79 -8.18 -7.13 -31.63
CA PRO A 79 -6.80 -7.61 -31.72
C PRO A 79 -5.93 -7.40 -30.48
N THR A 80 -6.35 -6.57 -29.52
CA THR A 80 -5.67 -6.38 -28.23
C THR A 80 -6.01 -7.51 -27.26
N LEU A 81 -7.28 -7.93 -27.21
CA LEU A 81 -7.74 -9.08 -26.43
C LEU A 81 -7.05 -10.37 -26.89
N THR A 82 -7.04 -10.63 -28.21
CA THR A 82 -6.42 -11.85 -28.75
C THR A 82 -4.91 -11.88 -28.50
N LYS A 83 -4.20 -10.75 -28.68
CA LYS A 83 -2.78 -10.64 -28.31
C LYS A 83 -2.49 -10.84 -26.83
N LEU A 84 -3.43 -10.55 -25.94
CA LEU A 84 -3.29 -10.83 -24.50
C LEU A 84 -3.54 -12.32 -24.20
N LEU A 85 -4.46 -12.98 -24.90
CA LEU A 85 -4.80 -14.39 -24.67
C LEU A 85 -3.59 -15.33 -24.87
N ASP A 86 -2.65 -14.97 -25.74
CA ASP A 86 -1.42 -15.74 -26.01
C ASP A 86 -0.31 -15.53 -24.96
N LYS A 87 -0.50 -14.64 -23.98
CA LYS A 87 0.52 -14.31 -22.97
C LYS A 87 0.36 -15.13 -21.70
N SER A 88 1.42 -15.17 -20.89
CA SER A 88 1.38 -15.80 -19.56
C SER A 88 0.49 -14.98 -18.60
N PRO A 89 -0.13 -15.61 -17.58
CA PRO A 89 -1.00 -14.92 -16.63
C PRO A 89 -0.37 -13.67 -15.99
N GLU A 90 0.93 -13.69 -15.68
CA GLU A 90 1.65 -12.58 -15.05
C GLU A 90 1.81 -11.39 -16.02
N LYS A 91 1.99 -11.67 -17.32
CA LYS A 91 2.07 -10.64 -18.37
C LYS A 91 0.70 -10.04 -18.63
N ILE A 92 -0.36 -10.85 -18.67
CA ILE A 92 -1.75 -10.39 -18.78
C ILE A 92 -2.06 -9.45 -17.61
N LEU A 93 -1.79 -9.87 -16.38
CA LEU A 93 -2.02 -9.09 -15.16
C LEU A 93 -1.23 -7.77 -15.15
N THR A 94 0.01 -7.78 -15.63
CA THR A 94 0.85 -6.58 -15.72
C THR A 94 0.32 -5.60 -16.77
N GLU A 95 -0.10 -6.07 -17.94
CA GLU A 95 -0.61 -5.21 -19.01
C GLU A 95 -2.03 -4.68 -18.72
N MET A 96 -2.89 -5.46 -18.07
CA MET A 96 -4.23 -4.99 -17.65
C MET A 96 -4.17 -3.88 -16.58
N LEU A 97 -3.11 -3.85 -15.77
CA LEU A 97 -2.85 -2.82 -14.76
C LEU A 97 -2.01 -1.64 -15.28
N ASP A 98 -1.54 -1.67 -16.53
CA ASP A 98 -0.84 -0.54 -17.12
C ASP A 98 -1.81 0.66 -17.24
N PRO A 99 -1.45 1.87 -16.76
CA PRO A 99 -2.33 3.05 -16.84
C PRO A 99 -2.78 3.40 -18.28
N ASN A 100 -2.02 2.99 -19.29
CA ASN A 100 -2.35 3.19 -20.70
C ASN A 100 -3.41 2.19 -21.22
N PHE A 101 -3.61 1.04 -20.54
CA PHE A 101 -4.61 0.04 -20.91
C PHE A 101 -6.05 0.52 -20.63
N GLN A 102 -6.24 1.35 -19.59
CA GLN A 102 -7.53 1.94 -19.21
C GLN A 102 -8.64 0.89 -18.96
N LEU A 103 -8.34 -0.15 -18.15
CA LEU A 103 -9.21 -1.30 -17.87
C LEU A 103 -10.69 -0.93 -17.60
N ASN A 104 -10.97 -0.01 -16.67
CA ASN A 104 -12.34 0.39 -16.34
C ASN A 104 -13.11 0.91 -17.58
N LYS A 105 -12.48 1.74 -18.41
CA LYS A 105 -13.07 2.26 -19.64
C LYS A 105 -13.32 1.16 -20.68
N PHE A 106 -12.48 0.13 -20.67
CA PHE A 106 -12.59 -1.02 -21.55
C PHE A 106 -13.73 -1.98 -21.12
N LEU A 107 -13.85 -2.24 -19.80
CA LEU A 107 -14.98 -2.98 -19.22
C LEU A 107 -16.33 -2.28 -19.43
N ASN A 108 -16.32 -0.95 -19.55
CA ASN A 108 -17.50 -0.10 -19.79
C ASN A 108 -17.72 0.29 -21.27
N ASP A 109 -17.01 -0.34 -22.21
CA ASP A 109 -17.27 -0.15 -23.63
C ASP A 109 -18.60 -0.83 -24.02
N LYS A 110 -19.52 -0.12 -24.69
CA LYS A 110 -20.83 -0.68 -25.11
C LYS A 110 -20.70 -1.97 -25.92
N ARG A 111 -19.60 -2.15 -26.66
CA ARG A 111 -19.34 -3.38 -27.42
C ARG A 111 -19.25 -4.62 -26.53
N MET A 112 -18.91 -4.49 -25.25
CA MET A 112 -18.94 -5.57 -24.27
C MET A 112 -20.36 -6.10 -23.97
N GLN A 113 -21.42 -5.34 -24.26
CA GLN A 113 -22.81 -5.80 -24.08
C GLN A 113 -23.33 -6.57 -25.31
N GLU A 114 -22.79 -6.25 -26.50
CA GLU A 114 -23.35 -6.69 -27.79
C GLU A 114 -22.56 -7.85 -28.43
N ARG A 115 -21.28 -8.01 -28.07
CA ARG A 115 -20.34 -8.92 -28.76
C ARG A 115 -19.88 -10.10 -27.90
N TYR A 116 -20.41 -11.28 -28.19
CA TYR A 116 -19.98 -12.55 -27.58
C TYR A 116 -18.46 -12.78 -27.67
N ASP A 117 -17.81 -12.44 -28.78
CA ASP A 117 -16.36 -12.66 -28.95
C ASP A 117 -15.52 -11.80 -27.98
N TRP A 118 -15.99 -10.60 -27.63
CA TRP A 118 -15.37 -9.75 -26.62
C TRP A 118 -15.61 -10.29 -25.21
N ILE A 119 -16.86 -10.66 -24.91
CA ILE A 119 -17.25 -11.23 -23.61
C ILE A 119 -16.45 -12.50 -23.34
N SER A 120 -16.45 -13.47 -24.27
CA SER A 120 -15.75 -14.75 -24.15
C SER A 120 -14.23 -14.56 -23.99
N SER A 121 -13.63 -13.68 -24.78
CA SER A 121 -12.20 -13.34 -24.65
C SER A 121 -11.88 -12.72 -23.29
N MET A 122 -12.72 -11.80 -22.81
CA MET A 122 -12.50 -11.11 -21.53
C MET A 122 -12.68 -12.07 -20.35
N THR A 123 -13.73 -12.91 -20.35
CA THR A 123 -13.91 -13.97 -19.35
C THR A 123 -12.72 -14.92 -19.35
N THR A 124 -12.17 -15.28 -20.51
CA THR A 124 -10.98 -16.14 -20.59
C THR A 124 -9.72 -15.45 -20.04
N LEU A 125 -9.54 -14.14 -20.26
CA LEU A 125 -8.43 -13.38 -19.63
C LEU A 125 -8.59 -13.29 -18.11
N LEU A 126 -9.80 -13.01 -17.64
CA LEU A 126 -10.13 -12.91 -16.22
C LEU A 126 -9.93 -14.26 -15.51
N GLU A 127 -10.34 -15.37 -16.11
CA GLU A 127 -10.06 -16.71 -15.56
C GLU A 127 -8.56 -17.01 -15.54
N LYS A 128 -7.82 -16.69 -16.62
CA LYS A 128 -6.35 -16.85 -16.66
C LYS A 128 -5.62 -16.11 -15.53
N ILE A 129 -6.03 -14.89 -15.18
CA ILE A 129 -5.37 -14.15 -14.08
C ILE A 129 -5.69 -14.69 -12.68
N THR A 130 -6.81 -15.41 -12.48
CA THR A 130 -7.10 -16.04 -11.16
C THR A 130 -6.04 -17.08 -10.75
N HIS A 131 -5.36 -17.68 -11.73
CA HIS A 131 -4.27 -18.63 -11.52
C HIS A 131 -2.94 -17.96 -11.09
N CYS A 132 -2.83 -16.63 -11.09
CA CYS A 132 -1.64 -15.93 -10.59
C CYS A 132 -1.50 -16.11 -9.06
N ILE A 133 -0.56 -16.97 -8.63
CA ILE A 133 -0.40 -17.32 -7.21
C ILE A 133 0.20 -16.17 -6.39
N GLU A 134 1.09 -15.38 -6.98
CA GLU A 134 1.97 -14.42 -6.27
C GLU A 134 1.50 -12.96 -6.33
N SER A 135 0.23 -12.69 -6.66
CA SER A 135 -0.22 -11.31 -6.93
C SER A 135 -1.70 -11.05 -6.54
N ARG A 136 -2.11 -11.48 -5.33
CA ARG A 136 -3.49 -11.30 -4.82
C ARG A 136 -4.00 -9.87 -4.98
N GLU A 137 -3.26 -8.89 -4.45
CA GLU A 137 -3.62 -7.46 -4.51
C GLU A 137 -3.91 -6.98 -5.94
N ARG A 138 -3.06 -7.36 -6.89
CA ARG A 138 -3.19 -7.00 -8.31
C ARG A 138 -4.42 -7.64 -8.97
N ILE A 139 -4.77 -8.87 -8.58
CA ILE A 139 -5.99 -9.54 -9.04
C ILE A 139 -7.21 -8.85 -8.41
N THR A 140 -7.19 -8.59 -7.11
CA THR A 140 -8.20 -7.82 -6.37
C THR A 140 -8.47 -6.48 -7.06
N MET A 141 -7.45 -5.68 -7.36
CA MET A 141 -7.57 -4.41 -8.09
C MET A 141 -8.25 -4.52 -9.47
N ILE A 142 -8.17 -5.68 -10.13
CA ILE A 142 -8.89 -5.94 -11.40
C ILE A 142 -10.33 -6.38 -11.12
N LEU A 143 -10.53 -7.33 -10.22
CA LEU A 143 -11.85 -7.91 -9.97
C LEU A 143 -12.80 -6.93 -9.26
N GLU A 144 -12.30 -6.03 -8.42
CA GLU A 144 -13.05 -4.90 -7.83
C GLU A 144 -13.64 -3.95 -8.87
N GLN A 145 -13.09 -3.92 -10.08
CA GLN A 145 -13.61 -3.11 -11.19
C GLN A 145 -14.70 -3.83 -12.00
N LEU A 146 -15.04 -5.09 -11.71
CA LEU A 146 -16.06 -5.84 -12.46
C LEU A 146 -17.52 -5.48 -12.13
N PRO A 147 -17.92 -5.27 -10.85
CA PRO A 147 -19.28 -4.85 -10.51
C PRO A 147 -19.75 -3.64 -11.32
N ASP A 148 -21.03 -3.62 -11.68
CA ASP A 148 -21.70 -2.54 -12.42
C ASP A 148 -21.08 -2.17 -13.78
N THR A 149 -20.35 -3.10 -14.42
CA THR A 149 -19.75 -2.88 -15.75
C THR A 149 -20.62 -3.34 -16.92
N ALA A 150 -20.39 -2.72 -18.08
CA ALA A 150 -20.97 -3.16 -19.36
C ALA A 150 -20.59 -4.62 -19.71
N TYR A 151 -19.42 -5.10 -19.27
CA TYR A 151 -19.02 -6.51 -19.36
C TYR A 151 -19.92 -7.47 -18.58
N LEU A 152 -20.25 -7.18 -17.31
CA LEU A 152 -21.16 -8.05 -16.54
C LEU A 152 -22.57 -8.07 -17.12
N GLU A 153 -23.07 -6.93 -17.61
CA GLU A 153 -24.34 -6.87 -18.34
C GLU A 153 -24.29 -7.70 -19.64
N GLY A 154 -23.15 -7.70 -20.34
CA GLY A 154 -22.90 -8.60 -21.47
C GLY A 154 -22.96 -10.08 -21.07
N VAL A 155 -22.26 -10.48 -20.01
CA VAL A 155 -22.29 -11.85 -19.48
C VAL A 155 -23.73 -12.27 -19.11
N TYR A 156 -24.48 -11.43 -18.42
CA TYR A 156 -25.89 -11.67 -18.08
C TYR A 156 -26.75 -11.89 -19.33
N ASN A 157 -26.54 -11.08 -20.37
CA ASN A 157 -27.27 -11.20 -21.64
C ASN A 157 -26.87 -12.43 -22.46
N GLU A 158 -25.62 -12.90 -22.40
CA GLU A 158 -25.21 -14.16 -23.02
C GLU A 158 -25.75 -15.40 -22.27
N ILE A 159 -25.79 -15.38 -20.93
CA ILE A 159 -26.42 -16.44 -20.11
C ILE A 159 -27.94 -16.54 -20.35
N ARG A 160 -28.56 -15.47 -20.84
CA ARG A 160 -29.96 -15.46 -21.28
C ARG A 160 -30.16 -16.17 -22.63
N LYS A 161 -29.17 -16.18 -23.52
CA LYS A 161 -29.28 -16.76 -24.86
C LYS A 161 -29.16 -18.28 -24.81
N ILE A 162 -30.00 -18.94 -25.60
CA ILE A 162 -29.83 -20.34 -25.98
C ILE A 162 -29.17 -20.33 -27.36
N ASP A 163 -28.13 -21.14 -27.56
CA ASP A 163 -27.50 -21.30 -28.87
C ASP A 163 -28.51 -21.96 -29.83
N PRO A 164 -28.88 -21.29 -30.94
CA PRO A 164 -29.92 -21.77 -31.84
C PRO A 164 -29.55 -23.07 -32.59
N ASN A 165 -28.27 -23.47 -32.62
CA ASN A 165 -27.82 -24.69 -33.30
C ASN A 165 -27.78 -25.90 -32.37
N THR A 166 -27.37 -25.71 -31.11
CA THR A 166 -27.23 -26.79 -30.12
C THR A 166 -28.45 -26.89 -29.19
N ASN A 167 -29.30 -25.86 -29.16
CA ASN A 167 -30.40 -25.68 -28.21
C ASN A 167 -29.93 -25.75 -26.73
N GLN A 168 -28.67 -25.41 -26.49
CA GLN A 168 -28.01 -25.43 -25.17
C GLN A 168 -27.54 -24.03 -24.77
N PHE A 169 -27.21 -23.87 -23.49
CA PHE A 169 -26.52 -22.67 -23.01
C PHE A 169 -25.04 -22.73 -23.34
N ASN A 170 -24.37 -21.57 -23.30
CA ASN A 170 -22.93 -21.53 -23.39
C ASN A 170 -22.30 -21.99 -22.06
N PHE A 171 -22.25 -23.31 -21.86
CA PHE A 171 -21.70 -23.94 -20.65
C PHE A 171 -20.26 -23.49 -20.38
N LYS A 172 -19.46 -23.29 -21.43
CA LYS A 172 -18.07 -22.83 -21.27
C LYS A 172 -17.99 -21.42 -20.68
N LEU A 173 -18.83 -20.49 -21.12
CA LEU A 173 -18.90 -19.14 -20.55
C LEU A 173 -19.36 -19.19 -19.08
N ILE A 174 -20.39 -19.99 -18.79
CA ILE A 174 -20.93 -20.16 -17.42
C ILE A 174 -19.86 -20.76 -16.49
N GLU A 175 -19.20 -21.84 -16.89
CA GLU A 175 -18.13 -22.52 -16.13
C GLU A 175 -16.96 -21.56 -15.82
N LEU A 176 -16.47 -20.82 -16.82
CA LEU A 176 -15.40 -19.84 -16.63
C LEU A 176 -15.86 -18.70 -15.69
N PHE A 177 -17.09 -18.20 -15.85
CA PHE A 177 -17.64 -17.16 -15.00
C PHE A 177 -17.82 -17.62 -13.55
N LEU A 178 -18.30 -18.84 -13.33
CA LEU A 178 -18.42 -19.44 -11.99
C LEU A 178 -17.05 -19.66 -11.33
N LYS A 179 -16.02 -20.04 -12.09
CA LYS A 179 -14.62 -20.12 -11.60
C LYS A 179 -14.05 -18.76 -11.17
N ILE A 180 -14.29 -17.71 -11.97
CA ILE A 180 -13.94 -16.33 -11.61
C ILE A 180 -14.70 -15.92 -10.35
N SER A 181 -16.02 -16.17 -10.31
CA SER A 181 -16.90 -15.82 -9.19
C SER A 181 -16.51 -16.51 -7.89
N ASN A 182 -16.18 -17.81 -7.92
CA ASN A 182 -15.71 -18.55 -6.75
C ASN A 182 -14.37 -18.00 -6.24
N THR A 183 -13.46 -17.60 -7.15
CA THR A 183 -12.21 -16.93 -6.79
C THR A 183 -12.47 -15.54 -6.20
N PHE A 184 -13.34 -14.75 -6.82
CA PHE A 184 -13.72 -13.42 -6.37
C PHE A 184 -14.30 -13.44 -4.96
N LEU A 185 -15.30 -14.29 -4.70
CA LEU A 185 -15.92 -14.47 -3.39
C LEU A 185 -14.93 -15.01 -2.34
N ALA A 186 -13.91 -15.76 -2.74
CA ALA A 186 -12.84 -16.19 -1.84
C ALA A 186 -11.84 -15.07 -1.50
N MET A 187 -11.68 -14.08 -2.38
CA MET A 187 -10.78 -12.93 -2.19
C MET A 187 -11.47 -11.74 -1.52
N ILE A 188 -12.74 -11.49 -1.87
CA ILE A 188 -13.58 -10.34 -1.52
C ILE A 188 -15.02 -10.82 -1.24
N PRO A 189 -15.28 -11.52 -0.11
CA PRO A 189 -16.60 -12.07 0.17
C PRO A 189 -17.70 -11.00 0.16
N HIS A 190 -17.38 -9.81 0.64
CA HIS A 190 -18.33 -8.72 0.88
C HIS A 190 -18.91 -8.06 -0.38
N SER A 191 -18.40 -8.38 -1.57
CA SER A 191 -18.87 -7.82 -2.84
C SER A 191 -19.82 -8.76 -3.61
N ALA A 192 -20.36 -9.78 -2.93
CA ALA A 192 -21.27 -10.77 -3.52
C ALA A 192 -22.51 -10.16 -4.22
N ASP A 193 -23.07 -9.08 -3.65
CA ASP A 193 -24.25 -8.36 -4.15
C ASP A 193 -24.13 -7.94 -5.62
N GLY A 194 -22.91 -7.66 -6.11
CA GLY A 194 -22.65 -7.30 -7.51
C GLY A 194 -22.87 -8.45 -8.51
N PHE A 195 -23.01 -9.68 -8.03
CA PHE A 195 -23.10 -10.90 -8.85
C PHE A 195 -24.42 -11.66 -8.67
N THR A 196 -25.20 -11.38 -7.62
CA THR A 196 -26.43 -12.12 -7.25
C THR A 196 -27.42 -12.27 -8.41
N LYS A 197 -27.68 -11.18 -9.17
CA LYS A 197 -28.56 -11.21 -10.36
C LYS A 197 -28.12 -12.23 -11.42
N ILE A 198 -26.82 -12.49 -11.53
CA ILE A 198 -26.26 -13.46 -12.48
C ILE A 198 -26.38 -14.86 -11.90
N PHE A 199 -26.13 -15.05 -10.60
CA PHE A 199 -26.31 -16.35 -9.94
C PHE A 199 -27.78 -16.81 -9.96
N ASP A 200 -28.72 -15.96 -9.56
CA ASP A 200 -30.17 -16.21 -9.65
C ASP A 200 -30.58 -16.62 -11.07
N ARG A 201 -29.97 -15.98 -12.07
CA ARG A 201 -30.24 -16.27 -13.48
C ARG A 201 -29.67 -17.61 -13.92
N ILE A 202 -28.45 -17.97 -13.49
CA ILE A 202 -27.86 -19.28 -13.76
C ILE A 202 -28.72 -20.37 -13.10
N GLU A 203 -29.07 -20.22 -11.81
CA GLU A 203 -29.93 -21.17 -11.09
C GLU A 203 -31.30 -21.36 -11.78
N LEU A 204 -31.94 -20.27 -12.24
CA LEU A 204 -33.19 -20.33 -12.99
C LEU A 204 -33.06 -21.07 -14.33
N GLN A 205 -31.91 -21.02 -14.99
CA GLN A 205 -31.67 -21.75 -16.24
C GLN A 205 -31.39 -23.24 -15.97
N PHE A 206 -30.63 -23.56 -14.92
CA PHE A 206 -30.30 -24.95 -14.52
C PHE A 206 -31.50 -25.71 -13.94
N THR A 207 -32.44 -25.00 -13.31
CA THR A 207 -33.69 -25.61 -12.79
C THR A 207 -34.74 -25.83 -13.87
N LYS A 208 -34.84 -24.94 -14.87
CA LYS A 208 -35.83 -25.05 -15.96
C LYS A 208 -35.48 -26.09 -17.02
N ASN A 209 -34.20 -26.37 -17.22
CA ASN A 209 -33.73 -27.20 -18.33
C ASN A 209 -32.95 -28.39 -17.78
N LYS A 210 -33.52 -29.59 -17.89
CA LYS A 210 -32.81 -30.83 -17.55
C LYS A 210 -31.87 -31.20 -18.70
N PHE A 211 -30.57 -31.15 -18.44
CA PHE A 211 -29.54 -31.64 -19.34
C PHE A 211 -28.77 -32.78 -18.67
N GLU A 212 -28.49 -33.84 -19.43
CA GLU A 212 -27.67 -34.98 -19.03
C GLU A 212 -26.31 -34.88 -19.75
N SER A 213 -25.54 -33.82 -19.43
CA SER A 213 -24.18 -33.64 -19.92
C SER A 213 -23.21 -33.45 -18.77
N ARG A 214 -21.96 -33.88 -18.95
CA ARG A 214 -20.92 -33.76 -17.93
C ARG A 214 -20.58 -32.31 -17.62
N GLU A 215 -20.60 -31.44 -18.63
CA GLU A 215 -20.39 -30.00 -18.46
C GLU A 215 -21.49 -29.34 -17.63
N PHE A 216 -22.73 -29.86 -17.70
CA PHE A 216 -23.83 -29.41 -16.85
C PHE A 216 -23.61 -29.82 -15.39
N GLU A 217 -23.20 -31.07 -15.13
CA GLU A 217 -22.89 -31.53 -13.77
C GLU A 217 -21.70 -30.75 -13.16
N ASP A 218 -20.58 -30.64 -13.88
CA ASP A 218 -19.39 -29.91 -13.45
C ASP A 218 -19.71 -28.42 -13.16
N ALA A 219 -20.50 -27.76 -14.02
CA ALA A 219 -20.89 -26.36 -13.82
C ALA A 219 -21.89 -26.20 -12.67
N LYS A 220 -22.77 -27.19 -12.45
CA LYS A 220 -23.74 -27.18 -11.34
C LYS A 220 -23.05 -27.35 -9.99
N GLU A 221 -22.05 -28.24 -9.88
CA GLU A 221 -21.27 -28.40 -8.64
C GLU A 221 -20.59 -27.06 -8.26
N ILE A 222 -20.00 -26.35 -9.23
CA ILE A 222 -19.38 -25.04 -8.97
C ILE A 222 -20.44 -23.99 -8.60
N LEU A 223 -21.63 -24.01 -9.21
CA LEU A 223 -22.75 -23.13 -8.84
C LEU A 223 -23.18 -23.37 -7.39
N ASP A 224 -23.38 -24.63 -7.00
CA ASP A 224 -23.78 -24.99 -5.64
C ASP A 224 -22.73 -24.53 -4.61
N GLN A 225 -21.43 -24.74 -4.90
CA GLN A 225 -20.32 -24.21 -4.07
C GLN A 225 -20.33 -22.68 -3.98
N VAL A 226 -20.62 -21.97 -5.09
CA VAL A 226 -20.71 -20.51 -5.12
C VAL A 226 -21.91 -20.01 -4.31
N LEU A 227 -23.08 -20.61 -4.48
CA LEU A 227 -24.31 -20.26 -3.76
C LEU A 227 -24.21 -20.56 -2.26
N GLU A 228 -23.56 -21.66 -1.86
CA GLU A 228 -23.25 -21.95 -0.46
C GLU A 228 -22.33 -20.86 0.12
N ARG A 229 -21.28 -20.47 -0.60
CA ARG A 229 -20.35 -19.41 -0.20
C ARG A 229 -21.02 -18.04 -0.11
N VAL A 230 -21.96 -17.72 -1.01
CA VAL A 230 -22.81 -16.51 -0.91
C VAL A 230 -23.69 -16.60 0.32
N LYS A 231 -24.41 -17.70 0.55
CA LYS A 231 -25.29 -17.89 1.73
C LYS A 231 -24.52 -17.80 3.05
N ASP A 232 -23.32 -18.35 3.12
CA ASP A 232 -22.47 -18.23 4.32
C ASP A 232 -21.94 -16.80 4.50
N THR A 233 -21.59 -16.13 3.41
CA THR A 233 -21.26 -14.70 3.45
C THR A 233 -22.47 -13.86 3.87
N GLU A 234 -23.68 -14.15 3.40
CA GLU A 234 -24.94 -13.48 3.78
C GLU A 234 -25.35 -13.77 5.23
N LYS A 235 -25.12 -14.99 5.75
CA LYS A 235 -25.28 -15.32 7.17
C LYS A 235 -24.28 -14.51 8.00
N LEU A 236 -23.02 -14.46 7.58
CA LEU A 236 -22.00 -13.61 8.19
C LEU A 236 -22.39 -12.13 8.08
N TYR A 237 -23.02 -11.69 6.98
CA TYR A 237 -23.45 -10.31 6.74
C TYR A 237 -24.73 -9.92 7.47
N THR A 238 -25.65 -10.85 7.69
CA THR A 238 -26.90 -10.61 8.44
C THR A 238 -26.60 -10.64 9.93
N THR A 239 -25.73 -11.55 10.36
CA THR A 239 -25.10 -11.51 11.69
C THR A 239 -24.27 -10.24 11.86
N ASN A 240 -23.50 -9.81 10.84
CA ASN A 240 -22.88 -8.48 10.82
C ASN A 240 -23.95 -7.40 10.96
N LYS A 241 -25.06 -7.40 10.21
CA LYS A 241 -26.02 -6.30 10.25
C LYS A 241 -26.70 -6.20 11.62
N ILE A 242 -26.99 -7.32 12.27
CA ILE A 242 -27.57 -7.38 13.62
C ILE A 242 -26.55 -7.00 14.72
N THR A 243 -25.27 -7.40 14.58
CA THR A 243 -24.23 -7.14 15.60
C THR A 243 -23.49 -5.81 15.37
N THR A 244 -23.33 -5.38 14.13
CA THR A 244 -22.72 -4.09 13.71
C THR A 244 -23.75 -2.95 13.71
N THR A 245 -25.04 -3.23 13.96
CA THR A 245 -26.00 -2.21 14.43
C THR A 245 -26.10 -2.14 15.96
N GLN A 246 -25.44 -3.03 16.71
CA GLN A 246 -24.88 -2.59 17.98
C GLN A 246 -23.71 -1.64 17.65
N ASN A 247 -24.05 -0.37 17.45
CA ASN A 247 -23.15 0.68 17.90
C ASN A 247 -22.93 0.41 19.40
N TYR A 248 -21.78 -0.16 19.76
CA TYR A 248 -21.43 -0.39 21.16
C TYR A 248 -21.21 0.96 21.85
N ILE A 249 -22.32 1.56 22.28
CA ILE A 249 -22.39 2.79 23.09
C ILE A 249 -21.99 2.47 24.54
N GLY A 250 -22.11 1.21 24.96
CA GLY A 250 -21.60 0.70 26.23
C GLY A 250 -20.07 0.67 26.29
N GLN A 251 -19.53 0.71 27.52
CA GLN A 251 -18.09 0.64 27.78
C GLN A 251 -17.45 -0.63 27.19
N PRO A 252 -16.17 -0.56 26.74
CA PRO A 252 -15.46 -1.74 26.28
C PRO A 252 -15.27 -2.75 27.43
N PRO A 253 -15.29 -4.08 27.15
CA PRO A 253 -15.18 -5.11 28.18
C PRO A 253 -13.80 -5.19 28.85
N ASN A 254 -12.78 -4.63 28.21
CA ASN A 254 -11.38 -4.65 28.66
C ASN A 254 -10.71 -3.33 28.24
N HIS A 255 -9.66 -2.90 28.95
CA HIS A 255 -8.92 -1.70 28.57
C HIS A 255 -7.95 -2.00 27.40
N TYR A 256 -7.97 -1.22 26.32
CA TYR A 256 -7.14 -1.49 25.13
C TYR A 256 -5.62 -1.52 25.40
N ARG A 257 -5.14 -0.75 26.39
CA ARG A 257 -3.74 -0.77 26.85
C ARG A 257 -3.30 -2.11 27.47
N GLU A 258 -4.24 -2.93 27.92
CA GLU A 258 -3.97 -4.24 28.52
C GLU A 258 -4.05 -5.38 27.49
N LEU A 259 -4.56 -5.11 26.29
CA LEU A 259 -4.66 -6.10 25.22
C LEU A 259 -3.30 -6.40 24.59
N HIS A 260 -2.96 -7.68 24.48
CA HIS A 260 -1.77 -8.10 23.75
C HIS A 260 -1.89 -7.79 22.26
N ILE A 261 -0.85 -7.22 21.66
CA ILE A 261 -0.81 -6.88 20.22
C ILE A 261 -0.84 -8.15 19.36
N VAL A 262 -0.10 -9.18 19.77
CA VAL A 262 -0.20 -10.53 19.21
C VAL A 262 -1.44 -11.20 19.83
N PRO A 263 -2.33 -11.84 19.06
CA PRO A 263 -3.46 -12.58 19.61
C PRO A 263 -3.00 -13.79 20.42
N ASP A 264 -3.88 -14.33 21.26
CA ASP A 264 -3.72 -15.67 21.81
C ASP A 264 -4.49 -16.73 21.00
N LEU A 265 -4.29 -18.01 21.33
CA LEU A 265 -4.96 -19.11 20.63
C LEU A 265 -6.48 -19.13 20.86
N THR A 266 -6.96 -18.70 22.03
CA THR A 266 -8.39 -18.66 22.33
C THR A 266 -9.10 -17.56 21.53
N GLU A 267 -8.45 -16.41 21.32
CA GLU A 267 -8.94 -15.33 20.46
C GLU A 267 -8.97 -15.73 18.97
N LEU A 268 -8.00 -16.53 18.53
CA LEU A 268 -7.97 -17.03 17.14
C LEU A 268 -9.02 -18.12 16.87
N LEU A 269 -9.32 -18.96 17.85
CA LEU A 269 -10.29 -20.06 17.69
C LEU A 269 -11.72 -19.68 18.12
N SER A 270 -11.89 -18.59 18.88
CA SER A 270 -13.21 -18.12 19.32
C SER A 270 -14.16 -17.87 18.15
N GLU A 271 -15.39 -18.35 18.26
CA GLU A 271 -16.49 -17.99 17.35
C GLU A 271 -17.08 -16.62 17.68
N GLN A 272 -16.83 -16.09 18.88
CA GLN A 272 -17.29 -14.77 19.27
C GLN A 272 -16.55 -13.69 18.49
N ARG A 273 -17.32 -12.69 18.05
CA ARG A 273 -16.76 -11.53 17.35
C ARG A 273 -16.10 -10.59 18.38
N PRO A 274 -14.93 -10.01 18.06
CA PRO A 274 -14.28 -9.06 18.94
C PRO A 274 -15.17 -7.82 19.13
N TYR A 275 -15.09 -7.20 20.32
CA TYR A 275 -15.69 -5.90 20.58
C TYR A 275 -15.01 -4.84 19.70
N LEU A 276 -15.77 -4.27 18.77
CA LEU A 276 -15.33 -3.22 17.84
C LEU A 276 -16.34 -2.08 17.84
N ARG A 277 -15.83 -0.85 17.88
CA ARG A 277 -16.61 0.36 17.66
C ARG A 277 -16.25 0.93 16.29
N LYS A 278 -17.24 1.47 15.58
CA LYS A 278 -17.01 2.10 14.27
C LYS A 278 -16.13 3.33 14.42
N ASN A 279 -15.28 3.57 13.41
CA ASN A 279 -14.59 4.85 13.27
C ASN A 279 -15.61 5.98 13.16
N ILE A 280 -15.44 7.05 13.95
CA ILE A 280 -16.29 8.24 13.85
C ILE A 280 -15.69 9.12 12.74
N VAL A 281 -16.28 9.01 11.54
CA VAL A 281 -15.90 9.81 10.37
C VAL A 281 -16.55 11.19 10.42
N ASP A 282 -17.84 11.22 10.75
CA ASP A 282 -18.65 12.44 10.87
C ASP A 282 -19.05 12.67 12.33
N GLY A 283 -18.21 13.37 13.09
CA GLY A 283 -18.51 13.73 14.48
C GLY A 283 -17.29 13.94 15.36
N ILE A 284 -17.55 14.32 16.62
CA ILE A 284 -16.51 14.49 17.64
C ILE A 284 -16.28 13.20 18.42
N TYR A 285 -15.07 13.05 18.97
CA TYR A 285 -14.77 12.08 20.01
C TYR A 285 -15.03 12.71 21.39
N GLU A 286 -15.56 11.93 22.32
CA GLU A 286 -15.83 12.35 23.69
C GLU A 286 -14.53 12.79 24.39
N ASN A 287 -13.50 11.95 24.30
CA ASN A 287 -12.19 12.13 24.91
C ASN A 287 -11.13 11.31 24.15
N ALA A 288 -9.86 11.44 24.56
CA ALA A 288 -8.75 10.75 23.91
C ALA A 288 -8.77 9.22 24.13
N GLU A 289 -9.31 8.71 25.24
CA GLU A 289 -9.43 7.25 25.45
C GLU A 289 -10.38 6.62 24.45
N GLN A 290 -11.52 7.28 24.15
CA GLN A 290 -12.46 6.79 23.16
C GLN A 290 -11.79 6.72 21.77
N TYR A 291 -11.07 7.76 21.38
CA TYR A 291 -10.32 7.81 20.12
C TYR A 291 -9.27 6.69 20.03
N LEU A 292 -8.42 6.57 21.05
CA LEU A 292 -7.34 5.58 21.08
C LEU A 292 -7.85 4.14 21.12
N ASP A 293 -8.89 3.83 21.90
CA ASP A 293 -9.50 2.50 21.95
C ASP A 293 -10.13 2.12 20.60
N ILE A 294 -10.88 3.03 19.97
CA ILE A 294 -11.49 2.80 18.65
C ILE A 294 -10.40 2.50 17.61
N HIS A 295 -9.39 3.36 17.49
CA HIS A 295 -8.34 3.17 16.49
C HIS A 295 -7.45 1.97 16.79
N PHE A 296 -7.11 1.69 18.05
CA PHE A 296 -6.35 0.50 18.43
C PHE A 296 -7.11 -0.79 18.08
N ARG A 297 -8.39 -0.90 18.47
CA ARG A 297 -9.18 -2.11 18.23
C ARG A 297 -9.43 -2.37 16.76
N LEU A 298 -9.74 -1.33 15.98
CA LEU A 298 -9.90 -1.43 14.53
C LEU A 298 -8.60 -1.85 13.84
N LEU A 299 -7.48 -1.18 14.15
CA LEU A 299 -6.18 -1.48 13.53
C LEU A 299 -5.65 -2.86 13.94
N ARG A 300 -5.92 -3.30 15.18
CA ARG A 300 -5.55 -4.64 15.66
C ARG A 300 -6.40 -5.72 14.98
N GLU A 301 -7.69 -5.49 14.77
CA GLU A 301 -8.55 -6.44 14.07
C GLU A 301 -8.27 -6.52 12.57
N ASP A 302 -7.91 -5.42 11.91
CA ASP A 302 -7.48 -5.42 10.50
C ASP A 302 -6.29 -6.38 10.26
N PHE A 303 -5.43 -6.53 11.27
CA PHE A 303 -4.36 -7.53 11.29
C PHE A 303 -4.83 -8.95 11.67
N ILE A 304 -5.62 -9.10 12.74
CA ILE A 304 -5.98 -10.41 13.31
C ILE A 304 -7.09 -11.11 12.52
N GLY A 305 -8.07 -10.38 11.99
CA GLY A 305 -9.23 -10.91 11.25
C GLY A 305 -8.84 -11.86 10.11
N PRO A 306 -7.98 -11.43 9.16
CA PRO A 306 -7.49 -12.30 8.09
C PRO A 306 -6.78 -13.56 8.62
N LEU A 307 -5.93 -13.43 9.65
CA LEU A 307 -5.24 -14.57 10.28
C LEU A 307 -6.26 -15.56 10.89
N ARG A 308 -7.27 -15.04 11.61
CA ARG A 308 -8.35 -15.82 12.22
C ARG A 308 -9.13 -16.62 11.19
N ASP A 309 -9.58 -15.96 10.12
CA ASP A 309 -10.37 -16.59 9.06
C ASP A 309 -9.53 -17.58 8.23
N GLY A 310 -8.25 -17.26 8.00
CA GLY A 310 -7.30 -18.19 7.37
C GLY A 310 -7.09 -19.47 8.18
N ILE A 311 -7.01 -19.40 9.51
CA ILE A 311 -6.89 -20.58 10.37
C ILE A 311 -8.19 -21.39 10.36
N ARG A 312 -9.35 -20.74 10.50
CA ARG A 312 -10.67 -21.41 10.42
C ARG A 312 -10.86 -22.15 9.09
N GLN A 313 -10.49 -21.55 7.96
CA GLN A 313 -10.55 -22.18 6.63
C GLN A 313 -9.67 -23.43 6.52
N HIS A 314 -8.51 -23.45 7.20
CA HIS A 314 -7.65 -24.63 7.23
C HIS A 314 -8.25 -25.75 8.11
N LEU A 315 -8.74 -25.40 9.31
CA LEU A 315 -9.33 -26.35 10.25
C LEU A 315 -10.61 -27.00 9.71
N SER A 316 -11.43 -26.27 8.93
CA SER A 316 -12.62 -26.81 8.27
C SER A 316 -12.32 -27.74 7.08
N LYS A 317 -11.04 -27.87 6.68
CA LYS A 317 -10.57 -28.74 5.58
C LYS A 317 -11.26 -28.49 4.22
N VAL A 318 -11.84 -27.30 4.04
CA VAL A 318 -12.46 -26.90 2.77
C VAL A 318 -11.39 -26.89 1.67
N LYS A 319 -11.63 -27.63 0.57
CA LYS A 319 -10.70 -27.80 -0.56
C LYS A 319 -10.55 -26.54 -1.44
N SER A 320 -10.68 -25.34 -0.88
CA SER A 320 -10.48 -24.07 -1.59
C SER A 320 -9.17 -23.41 -1.18
N LYS A 321 -8.56 -22.66 -2.11
CA LYS A 321 -7.31 -21.93 -1.87
C LYS A 321 -7.47 -20.98 -0.69
N ASN A 322 -6.55 -21.06 0.27
CA ASN A 322 -6.49 -20.13 1.40
C ASN A 322 -5.77 -18.87 0.93
N TYR A 323 -6.45 -17.72 1.03
CA TYR A 323 -5.93 -16.45 0.56
C TYR A 323 -5.37 -15.58 1.69
N ASN A 324 -5.75 -15.85 2.93
CA ASN A 324 -5.43 -14.99 4.08
C ASN A 324 -4.17 -15.43 4.83
N VAL A 325 -3.82 -16.71 4.74
CA VAL A 325 -2.58 -17.27 5.30
C VAL A 325 -1.88 -18.20 4.30
N ARG A 326 -0.56 -18.30 4.39
CA ARG A 326 0.22 -19.37 3.74
C ARG A 326 0.55 -20.42 4.77
N ILE A 327 0.41 -21.69 4.38
CA ILE A 327 0.58 -22.84 5.28
C ILE A 327 1.73 -23.69 4.75
N TYR A 328 2.60 -24.08 5.68
CA TYR A 328 3.81 -24.85 5.45
C TYR A 328 3.73 -26.09 6.35
N GLU A 329 3.44 -27.24 5.75
CA GLU A 329 3.38 -28.52 6.44
C GLU A 329 4.76 -29.20 6.48
N ASN A 330 4.96 -30.14 7.39
CA ASN A 330 6.20 -30.92 7.56
C ASN A 330 7.47 -30.08 7.78
N VAL A 331 7.33 -28.88 8.36
CA VAL A 331 8.47 -28.02 8.70
C VAL A 331 9.25 -28.66 9.85
N GLN A 332 10.57 -28.80 9.70
CA GLN A 332 11.44 -29.48 10.66
C GLN A 332 12.16 -28.46 11.55
N SER A 333 12.01 -28.58 12.87
CA SER A 333 12.86 -27.86 13.83
C SER A 333 14.27 -28.44 13.85
N LEU A 334 15.29 -27.60 13.71
CA LEU A 334 16.70 -27.98 13.75
C LEU A 334 17.39 -27.55 15.07
N GLY A 335 16.59 -27.16 16.08
CA GLY A 335 17.06 -26.66 17.36
C GLY A 335 17.11 -25.13 17.44
N SER A 336 17.69 -24.61 18.53
CA SER A 336 17.80 -23.18 18.79
C SER A 336 19.21 -22.73 19.14
N ARG A 337 19.46 -21.44 18.93
CA ARG A 337 20.69 -20.70 19.24
C ARG A 337 20.34 -19.39 19.96
N LEU A 338 21.17 -18.98 20.91
CA LEU A 338 21.08 -17.64 21.48
C LEU A 338 21.92 -16.67 20.65
N THR A 339 21.36 -15.53 20.28
CA THR A 339 22.02 -14.47 19.51
C THR A 339 22.09 -13.18 20.34
N PRO A 340 23.21 -12.44 20.34
CA PRO A 340 23.32 -11.21 21.13
C PRO A 340 22.31 -10.12 20.74
N GLN A 341 21.90 -10.06 19.46
CA GLN A 341 21.04 -9.00 18.92
C GLN A 341 19.55 -9.38 18.87
N ASN A 342 19.20 -10.66 18.68
CA ASN A 342 17.80 -11.09 18.53
C ASN A 342 17.29 -11.96 19.68
N GLY A 343 18.12 -12.29 20.68
CA GLY A 343 17.77 -13.22 21.74
C GLY A 343 17.74 -14.66 21.21
N LEU A 344 16.78 -15.45 21.67
CA LEU A 344 16.64 -16.86 21.29
C LEU A 344 16.13 -16.99 19.85
N VAL A 345 16.73 -17.91 19.09
CA VAL A 345 16.47 -18.11 17.67
C VAL A 345 16.41 -19.60 17.35
N TYR A 346 15.29 -20.11 16.86
CA TYR A 346 15.08 -21.47 16.36
C TYR A 346 15.30 -21.50 14.87
N ASP A 347 15.93 -22.57 14.37
CA ASP A 347 16.12 -22.82 12.95
C ASP A 347 15.05 -23.79 12.44
N LEU A 348 14.22 -23.38 11.47
CA LEU A 348 13.21 -24.25 10.85
C LEU A 348 13.50 -24.54 9.37
N ARG A 349 13.53 -25.81 8.96
CA ARG A 349 13.65 -26.23 7.55
C ARG A 349 12.29 -26.52 6.95
N LEU A 350 12.01 -25.91 5.80
CA LEU A 350 10.79 -26.18 5.01
C LEU A 350 10.86 -27.55 4.32
N ASP A 351 9.70 -28.12 3.98
CA ASP A 351 9.66 -29.32 3.13
C ASP A 351 10.31 -29.02 1.76
N ALA A 352 11.27 -29.86 1.37
CA ALA A 352 12.06 -29.65 0.17
C ALA A 352 11.24 -29.61 -1.13
N LYS A 353 10.10 -30.31 -1.22
CA LYS A 353 9.21 -30.30 -2.39
C LYS A 353 8.38 -29.03 -2.47
N LEU A 354 8.10 -28.40 -1.32
CA LEU A 354 7.45 -27.11 -1.24
C LEU A 354 8.44 -25.98 -1.56
N ALA A 355 9.61 -26.00 -0.93
CA ALA A 355 10.68 -25.02 -1.15
C ALA A 355 11.12 -24.97 -2.62
N SER A 356 11.34 -26.13 -3.26
CA SER A 356 11.76 -26.21 -4.68
C SER A 356 10.74 -25.68 -5.69
N ARG A 357 9.50 -25.37 -5.26
CA ARG A 357 8.45 -24.80 -6.11
C ARG A 357 8.36 -23.27 -5.99
N ILE A 358 9.02 -22.67 -5.00
CA ILE A 358 8.96 -21.24 -4.72
C ILE A 358 10.14 -20.54 -5.40
N ARG A 359 9.88 -19.40 -6.05
CA ARG A 359 10.93 -18.53 -6.61
C ARG A 359 11.36 -17.50 -5.58
N TRP A 360 12.12 -17.95 -4.57
CA TRP A 360 12.50 -17.15 -3.40
C TRP A 360 12.94 -15.72 -3.70
N ALA A 361 13.82 -15.53 -4.69
CA ALA A 361 14.34 -14.21 -5.08
C ALA A 361 13.28 -13.15 -5.43
N ASN A 362 12.08 -13.56 -5.85
CA ASN A 362 10.97 -12.66 -6.17
C ASN A 362 9.77 -12.81 -5.21
N SER A 363 9.86 -13.70 -4.22
CA SER A 363 8.70 -14.08 -3.41
C SER A 363 8.51 -13.13 -2.24
N GLN A 364 7.27 -12.65 -2.05
CA GLN A 364 6.86 -11.92 -0.84
C GLN A 364 6.53 -12.90 0.32
N ARG A 365 7.29 -13.99 0.42
CA ARG A 365 7.16 -15.05 1.43
C ARG A 365 8.23 -14.92 2.48
N LEU A 366 7.84 -15.16 3.72
CA LEU A 366 8.74 -15.21 4.87
C LEU A 366 9.59 -13.93 5.03
N ILE A 367 8.94 -12.78 4.85
CA ILE A 367 9.57 -11.46 4.97
C ILE A 367 9.97 -11.18 6.42
N TYR A 368 11.15 -10.58 6.62
CA TYR A 368 11.64 -10.11 7.92
C TYR A 368 10.57 -9.35 8.73
N GLY A 369 10.40 -9.73 10.00
CA GLY A 369 9.45 -9.12 10.94
C GLY A 369 8.00 -9.59 10.78
N ASN A 370 7.66 -10.37 9.74
CA ASN A 370 6.29 -10.88 9.60
C ASN A 370 5.96 -11.91 10.69
N LEU A 371 4.68 -12.01 11.07
CA LEU A 371 4.21 -12.93 12.11
C LEU A 371 4.04 -14.35 11.54
N LEU A 372 4.49 -15.32 12.32
CA LEU A 372 4.27 -16.74 12.12
C LEU A 372 3.50 -17.32 13.32
N LEU A 373 2.78 -18.39 13.06
CA LEU A 373 2.15 -19.25 14.05
C LEU A 373 2.65 -20.68 13.83
N LEU A 374 3.12 -21.34 14.88
CA LEU A 374 3.65 -22.70 14.85
C LEU A 374 2.76 -23.62 15.68
N THR A 375 2.42 -24.80 15.18
CA THR A 375 1.66 -25.81 15.93
C THR A 375 2.18 -27.23 15.67
N PHE A 376 2.14 -28.07 16.70
CA PHE A 376 2.60 -29.47 16.68
C PHE A 376 1.44 -30.48 16.65
N ASP A 377 0.24 -30.02 17.00
CA ASP A 377 -0.89 -30.85 17.45
C ASP A 377 -2.22 -30.45 16.79
N ASN A 378 -2.13 -29.76 15.64
CA ASN A 378 -3.29 -29.25 14.90
C ASN A 378 -4.12 -28.25 15.75
N PHE A 379 -3.45 -27.21 16.24
CA PHE A 379 -4.02 -26.07 16.97
C PHE A 379 -4.61 -26.40 18.34
N GLN A 380 -4.15 -27.46 19.02
CA GLN A 380 -4.40 -27.62 20.47
C GLN A 380 -3.44 -26.73 21.27
N SER A 381 -2.21 -26.60 20.81
CA SER A 381 -1.23 -25.61 21.25
C SER A 381 -0.62 -24.89 20.04
N CYS A 382 -0.25 -23.64 20.25
CA CYS A 382 0.35 -22.79 19.24
C CYS A 382 1.40 -21.86 19.86
N VAL A 383 2.44 -21.54 19.11
CA VAL A 383 3.45 -20.56 19.52
C VAL A 383 3.61 -19.49 18.43
N PHE A 384 3.60 -18.23 18.86
CA PHE A 384 3.75 -17.07 17.98
C PHE A 384 5.22 -16.70 17.79
N ALA A 385 5.50 -16.19 16.61
CA ALA A 385 6.84 -16.20 16.04
C ALA A 385 7.04 -14.99 15.13
N THR A 386 8.24 -14.44 15.03
CA THR A 386 8.59 -13.42 14.01
C THR A 386 9.83 -13.83 13.24
N ILE A 387 9.84 -13.53 11.95
CA ILE A 387 10.91 -13.96 11.04
C ILE A 387 12.12 -13.04 11.17
N LYS A 388 13.31 -13.61 11.36
CA LYS A 388 14.56 -12.84 11.53
C LYS A 388 15.54 -12.87 10.36
N ALA A 389 15.53 -13.93 9.55
CA ALA A 389 16.28 -13.99 8.30
C ALA A 389 15.77 -15.16 7.44
N LEU A 390 15.95 -15.01 6.12
CA LEU A 390 16.08 -16.11 5.17
C LEU A 390 17.57 -16.21 4.85
N GLU A 391 18.22 -17.31 5.24
CA GLU A 391 19.64 -17.56 4.95
C GLU A 391 19.75 -18.71 3.94
N ASP A 392 20.20 -18.40 2.71
CA ASP A 392 20.57 -19.40 1.70
C ASP A 392 21.82 -20.16 2.16
N PHE A 393 21.62 -21.33 2.77
CA PHE A 393 22.69 -22.31 3.02
C PHE A 393 22.43 -23.59 2.23
N ASP A 394 23.43 -23.96 1.42
CA ASP A 394 23.55 -25.17 0.59
C ASP A 394 22.49 -26.26 0.87
N HIS A 395 21.45 -26.28 0.04
CA HIS A 395 20.40 -27.31 0.00
C HIS A 395 19.67 -27.61 1.33
N SER A 396 19.67 -26.67 2.29
CA SER A 396 19.16 -26.91 3.64
C SER A 396 18.72 -25.59 4.30
N GLU A 397 17.58 -25.04 3.85
CA GLU A 397 17.01 -23.79 4.37
C GLU A 397 16.76 -23.84 5.90
N ARG A 398 16.98 -22.71 6.60
CA ARG A 398 16.75 -22.54 8.04
C ARG A 398 16.11 -21.17 8.35
N ASN A 399 14.86 -21.15 8.80
CA ASN A 399 14.15 -19.91 9.20
C ASN A 399 14.36 -19.62 10.69
N GLN A 400 14.75 -18.40 11.01
CA GLN A 400 15.03 -17.92 12.38
C GLN A 400 13.78 -17.40 13.12
N ILE A 401 13.45 -17.94 14.30
CA ILE A 401 12.24 -17.61 15.10
C ILE A 401 12.51 -17.51 16.61
N ASN A 402 11.82 -16.68 17.41
CA ASN A 402 12.04 -16.55 18.87
C ASN A 402 10.90 -17.23 19.69
N LEU A 403 11.19 -18.18 20.60
CA LEU A 403 10.19 -19.03 21.29
C LEU A 403 10.65 -19.60 22.64
N ASP A 404 9.70 -19.92 23.52
CA ASP A 404 9.93 -20.88 24.60
C ASP A 404 9.89 -22.32 24.06
N LYS A 405 10.94 -23.09 24.39
CA LYS A 405 11.21 -24.52 24.10
C LYS A 405 10.40 -25.19 22.98
N ILE A 406 10.94 -25.21 21.76
CA ILE A 406 10.71 -26.32 20.80
C ILE A 406 11.78 -27.41 21.00
N ASP A 407 11.37 -28.68 21.05
CA ASP A 407 12.29 -29.82 20.99
C ASP A 407 12.98 -29.93 19.62
N ALA A 408 14.30 -30.15 19.63
CA ALA A 408 15.07 -30.31 18.39
C ALA A 408 14.60 -31.56 17.61
N SER A 409 14.50 -31.45 16.28
CA SER A 409 14.10 -32.49 15.32
C SER A 409 12.60 -32.81 15.23
N CYS A 410 11.70 -32.09 15.92
CA CYS A 410 10.26 -32.25 15.73
C CYS A 410 9.81 -31.75 14.34
N ARG A 411 8.66 -32.25 13.86
CA ARG A 411 7.93 -31.66 12.72
C ARG A 411 6.75 -30.84 13.22
N LEU A 412 6.45 -29.75 12.52
CA LEU A 412 5.39 -28.82 12.85
C LEU A 412 4.68 -28.29 11.60
N THR A 413 3.50 -27.72 11.79
CA THR A 413 2.82 -26.89 10.79
C THR A 413 3.08 -25.43 11.12
N MET A 414 3.55 -24.68 10.13
CA MET A 414 3.82 -23.24 10.23
C MET A 414 2.82 -22.47 9.36
N ILE A 415 2.24 -21.43 9.92
CA ILE A 415 1.26 -20.56 9.27
C ILE A 415 1.83 -19.14 9.24
N GLU A 416 1.87 -18.54 8.06
CA GLU A 416 2.33 -17.18 7.80
C GLU A 416 1.13 -16.30 7.46
N THR A 417 0.99 -15.16 8.15
CA THR A 417 -0.04 -14.16 7.82
C THR A 417 0.31 -13.41 6.53
N MET A 418 -0.69 -13.09 5.72
CA MET A 418 -0.52 -12.22 4.55
C MET A 418 -0.45 -10.73 4.91
N THR A 419 -0.94 -10.35 6.09
CA THR A 419 -0.88 -8.96 6.58
C THR A 419 0.46 -8.71 7.26
N TYR A 420 1.28 -7.78 6.73
CA TYR A 420 2.65 -7.59 7.21
C TYR A 420 2.73 -7.02 8.64
N PHE A 421 3.05 -7.87 9.62
CA PHE A 421 2.94 -7.54 11.05
C PHE A 421 3.75 -6.32 11.50
N GLU A 422 4.96 -6.11 10.97
CA GLU A 422 5.83 -5.00 11.40
C GLU A 422 5.33 -3.62 10.94
N ALA A 423 4.35 -3.54 10.02
CA ALA A 423 3.63 -2.29 9.74
C ALA A 423 2.64 -1.92 10.86
N TYR A 424 2.11 -2.91 11.58
CA TYR A 424 1.08 -2.73 12.62
C TYR A 424 1.69 -2.65 14.02
N ARG A 425 2.68 -3.51 14.32
CA ARG A 425 3.26 -3.66 15.66
C ARG A 425 3.76 -2.35 16.26
N PRO A 426 4.54 -1.48 15.58
CA PRO A 426 5.01 -0.23 16.17
C PRO A 426 3.87 0.77 16.40
N VAL A 427 2.88 0.82 15.50
CA VAL A 427 1.73 1.73 15.58
C VAL A 427 0.81 1.35 16.73
N LEU A 428 0.53 0.05 16.90
CA LEU A 428 -0.28 -0.46 18.02
C LEU A 428 0.40 -0.22 19.37
N ASN A 429 1.72 -0.41 19.47
CA ASN A 429 2.49 -0.04 20.67
C ASN A 429 2.37 1.47 20.96
N ALA A 430 2.54 2.32 19.94
CA ALA A 430 2.42 3.77 20.09
C ALA A 430 1.02 4.17 20.58
N LEU A 431 -0.05 3.59 20.03
CA LEU A 431 -1.43 3.85 20.46
C LEU A 431 -1.67 3.48 21.93
N GLN A 432 -1.07 2.40 22.43
CA GLN A 432 -1.16 2.04 23.86
C GLN A 432 -0.36 3.00 24.76
N MET A 433 0.79 3.50 24.27
CA MET A 433 1.68 4.41 25.02
C MET A 433 1.23 5.88 25.04
N ILE A 434 0.38 6.33 24.10
CA ILE A 434 -0.08 7.72 24.06
C ILE A 434 -0.88 8.07 25.32
N PRO A 435 -0.50 9.14 26.05
CA PRO A 435 -1.29 9.64 27.18
C PRO A 435 -2.65 10.18 26.72
N SER A 436 -3.71 9.74 27.38
CA SER A 436 -5.08 10.18 27.18
C SER A 436 -5.48 11.44 27.96
N SER A 437 -4.62 11.88 28.88
CA SER A 437 -4.75 13.14 29.63
C SER A 437 -4.74 14.39 28.73
N GLU A 438 -4.90 15.57 29.32
CA GLU A 438 -4.89 16.90 28.67
C GLU A 438 -3.73 17.17 27.71
N ARG A 439 -2.65 16.38 27.76
CA ARG A 439 -1.49 16.47 26.85
C ARG A 439 -1.66 15.72 25.51
N PHE A 440 -2.85 15.20 25.19
CA PHE A 440 -3.10 14.52 23.91
C PHE A 440 -2.79 15.46 22.71
N PRO A 441 -1.85 15.11 21.81
CA PRO A 441 -1.46 15.97 20.70
C PRO A 441 -2.64 16.32 19.78
N LEU A 442 -2.77 17.59 19.42
CA LEU A 442 -3.80 18.09 18.49
C LEU A 442 -5.25 17.80 18.91
N ALA A 443 -5.53 17.60 20.22
CA ALA A 443 -6.86 17.25 20.75
C ALA A 443 -8.01 18.14 20.23
N SER A 444 -7.79 19.45 20.11
CA SER A 444 -8.78 20.39 19.56
C SER A 444 -9.19 20.06 18.13
N PHE A 445 -8.26 19.57 17.31
CA PHE A 445 -8.49 19.22 15.90
C PHE A 445 -9.00 17.78 15.77
N LEU A 446 -8.31 16.81 16.38
CA LEU A 446 -8.61 15.39 16.22
C LEU A 446 -9.88 14.94 16.98
N LEU A 447 -10.13 15.49 18.16
CA LEU A 447 -11.25 15.06 19.01
C LEU A 447 -12.46 15.99 18.89
N LYS A 448 -12.23 17.30 18.75
CA LYS A 448 -13.29 18.33 18.81
C LYS A 448 -13.57 19.05 17.48
N LEU A 449 -12.90 18.66 16.40
CA LEU A 449 -13.06 19.24 15.05
C LEU A 449 -13.01 20.78 15.04
N SER A 450 -12.12 21.37 15.85
CA SER A 450 -11.99 22.82 15.97
C SER A 450 -11.38 23.40 14.70
N ASN A 451 -12.12 24.32 14.07
CA ASN A 451 -11.65 25.11 12.93
C ASN A 451 -10.85 26.37 13.35
N VAL A 452 -10.52 26.51 14.64
CA VAL A 452 -9.81 27.69 15.16
C VAL A 452 -8.32 27.59 14.83
N MET A 453 -7.91 28.38 13.84
CA MET A 453 -6.51 28.57 13.49
C MET A 453 -5.75 29.25 14.65
N THR A 454 -4.76 28.54 15.19
CA THR A 454 -3.92 28.97 16.31
C THR A 454 -2.44 28.84 15.95
N PRO A 455 -1.58 29.78 16.35
CA PRO A 455 -0.13 29.64 16.18
C PRO A 455 0.43 28.38 16.89
N PRO A 456 1.55 27.82 16.41
CA PRO A 456 2.29 26.80 17.15
C PRO A 456 2.70 27.29 18.54
N ASP A 457 2.74 26.41 19.54
CA ASP A 457 2.96 26.78 20.95
C ASP A 457 4.31 27.45 21.25
N TYR A 458 5.27 27.35 20.32
CA TYR A 458 6.56 28.05 20.39
C TYR A 458 6.51 29.50 19.84
N ILE A 459 5.48 29.87 19.08
CA ILE A 459 5.28 31.21 18.53
C ILE A 459 4.50 32.08 19.52
N LYS A 460 5.22 33.01 20.15
CA LYS A 460 4.68 34.12 20.93
C LYS A 460 4.45 35.36 20.04
N PRO A 461 3.63 36.36 20.46
CA PRO A 461 3.44 37.60 19.69
C PRO A 461 4.75 38.34 19.33
N THR A 462 5.76 38.28 20.20
CA THR A 462 7.08 38.90 19.99
C THR A 462 8.05 38.04 19.15
N THR A 463 7.57 36.97 18.52
CA THR A 463 8.44 36.03 17.80
C THR A 463 8.83 36.57 16.44
N THR A 464 10.12 36.64 16.17
CA THR A 464 10.67 37.13 14.91
C THR A 464 11.36 36.01 14.14
N TYR A 465 11.14 35.95 12.83
CA TYR A 465 11.84 35.06 11.91
C TYR A 465 12.82 35.86 11.04
N ASP A 466 13.93 35.21 10.69
CA ASP A 466 14.85 35.63 9.63
C ASP A 466 14.40 34.98 8.30
N PHE A 467 14.03 35.83 7.34
CA PHE A 467 13.57 35.44 5.99
C PHE A 467 14.67 35.49 4.93
N THR A 468 15.91 35.87 5.29
CA THR A 468 17.02 35.97 4.34
C THR A 468 17.31 34.70 3.51
N PRO A 469 17.14 33.45 4.02
CA PRO A 469 17.34 32.25 3.19
C PRO A 469 16.39 32.18 2.00
N LEU A 470 15.15 32.66 2.14
CA LEU A 470 14.20 32.62 1.03
C LEU A 470 14.46 33.71 -0.01
N LEU A 471 15.06 34.82 0.39
CA LEU A 471 15.37 35.94 -0.49
C LEU A 471 16.58 35.67 -1.37
N ILE A 472 17.55 34.87 -0.90
CA ILE A 472 18.80 34.56 -1.59
C ILE A 472 18.71 33.15 -2.22
N ASP A 473 18.08 33.05 -3.40
CA ASP A 473 18.12 31.80 -4.17
C ASP A 473 19.38 31.75 -5.06
N PRO A 474 20.27 30.75 -4.91
CA PRO A 474 21.51 30.66 -5.71
C PRO A 474 21.28 30.51 -7.21
N ASN A 475 20.07 30.12 -7.65
CA ASN A 475 19.69 30.04 -9.07
C ASN A 475 19.28 31.40 -9.66
N TYR A 476 18.96 32.40 -8.81
CA TYR A 476 18.57 33.74 -9.23
C TYR A 476 19.71 34.73 -8.94
N ARG A 477 20.30 35.30 -9.99
CA ARG A 477 21.39 36.29 -9.87
C ARG A 477 20.87 37.61 -9.28
N ILE A 478 20.99 37.77 -7.96
CA ILE A 478 20.64 39.01 -7.27
C ILE A 478 21.71 40.09 -7.50
N ASN A 479 21.25 41.32 -7.72
CA ASN A 479 22.12 42.47 -7.90
C ASN A 479 22.67 42.95 -6.54
N TYR A 480 23.93 42.62 -6.25
CA TYR A 480 24.57 42.72 -4.92
C TYR A 480 24.43 44.07 -4.20
N LYS A 481 24.20 45.19 -4.90
CA LYS A 481 24.06 46.52 -4.27
C LYS A 481 22.72 46.74 -3.54
N GLN A 482 21.68 45.98 -3.85
CA GLN A 482 20.40 46.02 -3.12
C GLN A 482 20.33 44.98 -1.98
N SER A 483 21.17 43.94 -2.02
CA SER A 483 21.16 42.82 -1.08
C SER A 483 21.25 43.25 0.39
N HIS A 484 22.24 44.07 0.75
CA HIS A 484 22.55 44.40 2.16
C HIS A 484 21.46 45.19 2.89
N GLN A 485 20.64 45.98 2.18
CA GLN A 485 19.51 46.68 2.79
C GLN A 485 18.29 45.77 2.94
N VAL A 486 18.04 44.93 1.94
CA VAL A 486 16.96 43.93 1.94
C VAL A 486 17.22 42.87 3.02
N GLU A 487 18.44 42.37 3.13
CA GLU A 487 18.86 41.44 4.17
C GLU A 487 18.65 42.02 5.57
N LYS A 488 19.10 43.25 5.82
CA LYS A 488 18.89 43.92 7.12
C LYS A 488 17.41 44.10 7.45
N LYS A 489 16.57 44.43 6.46
CA LYS A 489 15.12 44.60 6.66
C LYS A 489 14.44 43.29 7.06
N TYR A 490 14.79 42.17 6.43
CA TYR A 490 14.06 40.90 6.57
C TYR A 490 14.74 39.87 7.48
N LYS A 491 15.81 40.25 8.19
CA LYS A 491 16.49 39.42 9.19
C LYS A 491 15.71 39.26 10.50
N THR A 492 14.74 40.12 10.78
CA THR A 492 14.01 40.14 12.06
C THR A 492 12.58 40.61 11.81
N VAL A 493 11.76 39.74 11.21
CA VAL A 493 10.36 40.02 10.87
C VAL A 493 9.44 39.38 11.91
N PRO A 494 8.53 40.14 12.57
CA PRO A 494 7.51 39.55 13.44
C PRO A 494 6.64 38.55 12.68
N VAL A 495 6.69 37.28 13.05
CA VAL A 495 6.17 36.18 12.20
C VAL A 495 4.64 36.22 12.05
N LEU A 496 3.92 36.83 12.99
CA LEU A 496 2.46 36.97 12.95
C LEU A 496 1.98 38.23 12.18
N GLU A 497 2.85 39.23 11.98
CA GLU A 497 2.53 40.50 11.30
C GLU A 497 2.76 40.35 9.78
N LYS A 498 1.75 39.82 9.09
CA LYS A 498 1.82 39.39 7.68
C LYS A 498 2.11 40.52 6.68
N ASP A 499 1.87 41.76 7.06
CA ASP A 499 2.17 42.98 6.30
C ASP A 499 3.67 43.33 6.30
N GLN A 500 4.43 42.83 7.29
CA GLN A 500 5.88 43.06 7.40
C GLN A 500 6.73 42.02 6.65
N TRP A 501 6.09 40.97 6.12
CA TRP A 501 6.75 39.92 5.35
C TRP A 501 7.27 40.43 3.99
N PRO A 502 8.25 39.74 3.36
CA PRO A 502 8.62 40.01 1.98
C PRO A 502 7.47 39.61 1.03
N THR A 503 7.30 40.33 -0.09
CA THR A 503 6.21 40.06 -1.04
C THR A 503 6.39 38.70 -1.75
N CYS A 504 5.32 38.18 -2.36
CA CYS A 504 5.40 36.90 -3.07
C CYS A 504 6.40 36.93 -4.23
N GLU A 505 6.55 38.07 -4.92
CA GLU A 505 7.56 38.26 -5.96
C GLU A 505 8.98 38.20 -5.37
N GLN A 506 9.23 38.86 -4.23
CA GLN A 506 10.53 38.83 -3.54
C GLN A 506 10.92 37.41 -3.09
N LEU A 507 9.94 36.60 -2.69
CA LEU A 507 10.14 35.19 -2.30
C LEU A 507 10.17 34.22 -3.49
N HIS A 508 9.95 34.69 -4.71
CA HIS A 508 9.81 33.86 -5.92
C HIS A 508 8.72 32.77 -5.74
N LEU A 509 7.55 33.20 -5.25
CA LEU A 509 6.36 32.39 -5.03
C LEU A 509 5.18 32.96 -5.82
N ASN A 510 4.31 32.10 -6.35
CA ASN A 510 3.01 32.57 -6.82
C ASN A 510 2.08 32.89 -5.62
N PRO A 511 0.99 33.66 -5.81
CA PRO A 511 0.12 34.07 -4.70
C PRO A 511 -0.41 32.92 -3.82
N LYS A 512 -0.72 31.76 -4.42
CA LYS A 512 -1.21 30.59 -3.66
C LYS A 512 -0.11 29.86 -2.90
N GLN A 513 1.11 29.84 -3.42
CA GLN A 513 2.27 29.34 -2.68
C GLN A 513 2.63 30.28 -1.52
N TYR A 514 2.45 31.59 -1.68
CA TYR A 514 2.65 32.59 -0.62
C TYR A 514 1.61 32.48 0.49
N GLU A 515 0.32 32.38 0.15
CA GLU A 515 -0.77 32.08 1.10
C GLU A 515 -0.46 30.80 1.90
N ALA A 516 -0.01 29.74 1.21
CA ALA A 516 0.32 28.46 1.83
C ALA A 516 1.60 28.49 2.69
N LEU A 517 2.60 29.31 2.35
CA LEU A 517 3.78 29.54 3.20
C LEU A 517 3.39 30.24 4.51
N ILE A 518 2.58 31.30 4.42
CA ILE A 518 2.03 31.98 5.60
C ILE A 518 1.24 30.99 6.46
N LEU A 519 0.36 30.20 5.83
CA LEU A 519 -0.44 29.19 6.54
C LEU A 519 0.46 28.21 7.31
N ALA A 520 1.49 27.66 6.67
CA ALA A 520 2.41 26.68 7.27
C ALA A 520 3.22 27.23 8.45
N LEU A 521 3.71 28.47 8.36
CA LEU A 521 4.60 29.03 9.38
C LEU A 521 3.84 29.73 10.52
N THR A 522 2.57 30.11 10.33
CA THR A 522 1.78 30.84 11.35
C THR A 522 0.72 30.00 12.06
N ASN A 523 0.56 28.71 11.71
CA ASN A 523 -0.47 27.84 12.29
C ASN A 523 0.09 26.50 12.78
N LYS A 524 -0.47 26.00 13.89
CA LYS A 524 -0.12 24.72 14.51
C LYS A 524 -0.46 23.51 13.62
N VAL A 525 -1.46 23.65 12.76
CA VAL A 525 -1.87 22.69 11.74
C VAL A 525 -2.15 23.44 10.45
N ALA A 526 -1.59 22.98 9.33
CA ALA A 526 -1.78 23.56 8.00
C ALA A 526 -2.09 22.46 6.99
N LEU A 527 -3.25 22.55 6.31
CA LEU A 527 -3.62 21.66 5.22
C LEU A 527 -3.43 22.38 3.89
N ILE A 528 -2.37 22.01 3.15
CA ILE A 528 -2.04 22.63 1.87
C ILE A 528 -2.42 21.68 0.74
N GLN A 529 -3.51 22.01 0.03
CA GLN A 529 -3.93 21.28 -1.16
C GLN A 529 -3.27 21.87 -2.41
N GLY A 530 -2.80 21.01 -3.31
CA GLY A 530 -2.18 21.43 -4.57
C GLY A 530 -2.32 20.36 -5.66
N PRO A 531 -2.93 20.66 -6.82
CA PRO A 531 -2.93 19.78 -7.98
C PRO A 531 -1.53 19.31 -8.43
N PRO A 532 -1.41 18.29 -9.30
CA PRO A 532 -0.14 17.93 -9.94
C PRO A 532 0.52 19.14 -10.61
N GLY A 533 1.84 19.25 -10.53
CA GLY A 533 2.60 20.35 -11.15
C GLY A 533 2.63 21.69 -10.39
N THR A 534 1.82 21.90 -9.34
CA THR A 534 1.73 23.18 -8.60
C THR A 534 2.94 23.54 -7.70
N GLY A 535 4.05 22.81 -7.80
CA GLY A 535 5.26 23.09 -7.03
C GLY A 535 5.17 22.75 -5.53
N LYS A 536 4.35 21.76 -5.14
CA LYS A 536 4.25 21.30 -3.74
C LYS A 536 5.62 20.98 -3.12
N THR A 537 6.48 20.25 -3.84
CA THR A 537 7.85 19.93 -3.40
C THR A 537 8.68 21.18 -3.19
N TYR A 538 8.63 22.13 -4.14
CA TYR A 538 9.31 23.42 -4.02
C TYR A 538 8.84 24.18 -2.76
N LEU A 539 7.54 24.37 -2.58
CA LEU A 539 7.00 25.03 -1.39
C LEU A 539 7.38 24.30 -0.08
N GLY A 540 7.29 22.97 -0.04
CA GLY A 540 7.67 22.18 1.13
C GLY A 540 9.14 22.34 1.51
N VAL A 541 10.04 22.39 0.52
CA VAL A 541 11.46 22.68 0.74
C VAL A 541 11.64 24.09 1.32
N ARG A 542 10.93 25.10 0.80
CA ARG A 542 10.98 26.49 1.32
C ARG A 542 10.46 26.60 2.77
N ILE A 543 9.40 25.86 3.12
CA ILE A 543 8.90 25.76 4.51
C ILE A 543 9.98 25.14 5.41
N THR A 544 10.60 24.04 4.96
CA THR A 544 11.61 23.31 5.73
C THR A 544 12.89 24.12 5.92
N GLU A 545 13.32 24.84 4.87
CA GLU A 545 14.43 25.80 4.85
C GLU A 545 14.21 26.92 5.90
N MET A 546 13.01 27.52 5.93
CA MET A 546 12.66 28.53 6.94
C MET A 546 12.68 27.98 8.37
N LEU A 547 12.13 26.79 8.60
CA LEU A 547 12.12 26.17 9.93
C LEU A 547 13.56 25.83 10.39
N LEU A 548 14.39 25.22 9.54
CA LEU A 548 15.76 24.82 9.92
C LEU A 548 16.71 26.01 10.12
N HIS A 549 16.52 27.10 9.38
CA HIS A 549 17.23 28.36 9.63
C HIS A 549 16.82 28.98 10.96
N ASN A 550 15.52 29.10 11.20
CA ASN A 550 14.95 29.66 12.44
C ASN A 550 14.86 28.65 13.59
N ARG A 551 15.72 27.62 13.61
CA ARG A 551 15.66 26.52 14.60
C ARG A 551 15.78 26.98 16.05
N SER A 552 16.45 28.10 16.32
CA SER A 552 16.56 28.69 17.66
C SER A 552 15.22 29.15 18.25
N VAL A 553 14.19 29.32 17.41
CA VAL A 553 12.85 29.73 17.85
C VAL A 553 12.04 28.56 18.42
N TRP A 554 12.12 27.39 17.77
CA TRP A 554 11.31 26.20 18.15
C TRP A 554 12.10 25.10 18.86
N ARG A 555 13.44 25.09 18.77
CA ARG A 555 14.31 24.20 19.54
C ARG A 555 14.76 24.90 20.83
N ARG A 556 14.22 24.47 21.96
CA ARG A 556 14.59 25.01 23.27
C ARG A 556 16.02 24.62 23.66
N SER A 557 16.76 25.58 24.19
CA SER A 557 18.10 25.34 24.73
C SER A 557 18.00 24.52 26.02
N GLY A 558 18.71 23.38 26.08
CA GLY A 558 18.71 22.48 27.24
C GLY A 558 17.68 21.35 27.21
N GLU A 559 16.77 21.32 26.24
CA GLU A 559 15.89 20.15 25.99
C GLU A 559 16.53 19.17 24.98
N GLN A 560 16.01 17.95 24.93
CA GLN A 560 16.38 16.95 23.91
C GLN A 560 16.15 17.51 22.49
N PRO A 561 16.96 17.13 21.48
CA PRO A 561 16.77 17.58 20.11
C PRO A 561 15.39 17.16 19.59
N THR A 562 14.56 18.15 19.24
CA THR A 562 13.30 17.94 18.53
C THR A 562 13.56 17.88 17.02
N PRO A 563 13.40 16.72 16.35
CA PRO A 563 13.59 16.63 14.90
C PRO A 563 12.35 17.11 14.14
N ILE A 564 12.54 17.52 12.89
CA ILE A 564 11.44 17.63 11.91
C ILE A 564 11.21 16.22 11.35
N LEU A 565 10.04 15.63 11.63
CA LEU A 565 9.65 14.34 11.06
C LEU A 565 9.02 14.54 9.68
N MET A 566 9.62 13.91 8.66
CA MET A 566 9.10 13.92 7.30
C MET A 566 8.51 12.55 6.96
N ILE A 567 7.27 12.54 6.47
CA ILE A 567 6.56 11.32 6.07
C ILE A 567 6.11 11.50 4.63
N CYS A 568 6.42 10.53 3.78
CA CYS A 568 6.01 10.47 2.38
C CYS A 568 5.47 9.08 2.07
N HIS A 569 4.53 8.99 1.12
CA HIS A 569 3.93 7.72 0.74
C HIS A 569 4.89 6.80 -0.04
N THR A 570 5.90 7.35 -0.71
CA THR A 570 6.90 6.60 -1.47
C THR A 570 8.31 7.09 -1.18
N ASN A 571 9.29 6.18 -1.20
CA ASN A 571 10.70 6.51 -1.02
C ASN A 571 11.19 7.52 -2.06
N HIS A 572 10.84 7.33 -3.34
CA HIS A 572 11.17 8.27 -4.41
C HIS A 572 10.68 9.71 -4.13
N ALA A 573 9.52 9.90 -3.51
CA ALA A 573 9.05 11.23 -3.14
C ALA A 573 9.84 11.83 -1.97
N LEU A 574 10.28 10.99 -1.02
CA LEU A 574 11.16 11.38 0.07
C LEU A 574 12.56 11.74 -0.44
N ASP A 575 13.18 10.89 -1.25
CA ASP A 575 14.52 11.06 -1.81
C ASP A 575 14.62 12.40 -2.58
N GLN A 576 13.68 12.66 -3.49
CA GLN A 576 13.60 13.94 -4.22
C GLN A 576 13.48 15.16 -3.30
N PHE A 577 12.79 15.04 -2.17
CA PHE A 577 12.63 16.14 -1.21
C PHE A 577 13.92 16.36 -0.41
N LEU A 578 14.55 15.27 0.04
CA LEU A 578 15.80 15.31 0.81
C LEU A 578 16.98 15.81 -0.03
N GLU A 579 17.11 15.39 -1.29
CA GLU A 579 18.11 15.91 -2.23
C GLU A 579 18.00 17.44 -2.37
N LEU A 580 16.79 17.97 -2.51
CA LEU A 580 16.56 19.41 -2.62
C LEU A 580 16.93 20.17 -1.32
N ILE A 581 16.66 19.59 -0.15
CA ILE A 581 17.10 20.16 1.13
C ILE A 581 18.63 20.16 1.24
N VAL A 582 19.28 19.02 1.01
CA VAL A 582 20.73 18.86 1.13
C VAL A 582 21.47 19.85 0.22
N ASN A 583 20.99 19.99 -1.02
CA ASN A 583 21.54 20.93 -1.99
C ASN A 583 21.32 22.41 -1.58
N ARG A 584 20.13 22.80 -1.10
CA ARG A 584 19.89 24.19 -0.66
C ARG A 584 20.64 24.57 0.60
N LEU A 585 20.70 23.67 1.58
CA LEU A 585 21.39 23.90 2.85
C LEU A 585 22.91 23.70 2.76
N ASN A 586 23.45 23.35 1.59
CA ASN A 586 24.87 23.06 1.35
C ASN A 586 25.47 22.06 2.37
N ILE A 587 24.74 20.98 2.67
CA ILE A 587 25.17 19.95 3.63
C ILE A 587 26.20 19.05 2.94
N GLN A 588 27.46 19.48 2.93
CA GLN A 588 28.57 18.79 2.25
C GLN A 588 29.18 17.64 3.07
N ASN A 589 29.03 17.67 4.39
CA ASN A 589 29.40 16.59 5.29
C ASN A 589 28.12 16.12 6.00
N GLY A 590 27.95 14.80 6.16
CA GLY A 590 26.83 14.23 6.90
C GLY A 590 26.72 14.83 8.32
N LEU A 591 25.51 14.79 8.88
CA LEU A 591 25.24 15.30 10.23
C LEU A 591 26.17 14.61 11.25
N ASN A 592 27.13 15.38 11.79
CA ASN A 592 27.95 15.03 12.96
C ASN A 592 27.17 15.25 14.26
#